data_AF-A0A3C0S9V4-F1
#
_entry.id   AF-A0A3C0S9V4-F1
#
_cell.length_a   1.000
_cell.length_b   1.000
_cell.length_c   1.000
_cell.angle_alpha   90.00
_cell.angle_beta   90.00
_cell.angle_gamma   90.00
#
_symmetry.space_group_name_H-M   'P 1'
#
loop_
_entity.id
_entity.type
_entity.pdbx_description
1 polymer ?
#
loop_
_entity_poly.entity_id
_entity_poly.type
_entity_poly.pdbx_seq_one_letter_code
_entity_poly.pdbx_strand_id
1 'polypeptide(L)' 'MRKTRVLVVDDSVVVRKIVTDILSSDPQIEVAGIAANGEIALQKIP' A
#
# COMPACT_ATOMS: atom_id res chain seq x y z
N MET A 1 -9.30 9.69 15.68
CA MET A 1 -9.93 9.20 14.43
C MET A 1 -9.18 7.97 13.96
N ARG A 2 -9.86 6.98 13.36
CA ARG A 2 -9.21 5.77 12.83
C ARG A 2 -8.65 6.07 11.44
N LYS A 3 -7.38 5.75 11.17
CA LYS A 3 -6.76 5.93 9.86
C LYS A 3 -7.28 4.91 8.86
N THR A 4 -7.35 5.29 7.59
CA THR A 4 -7.64 4.37 6.48
C THR A 4 -6.41 3.53 6.20
N ARG A 5 -6.52 2.21 6.35
CA ARG A 5 -5.41 1.28 6.12
C ARG A 5 -5.40 0.81 4.67
N VAL A 6 -4.28 0.98 3.98
CA VAL A 6 -4.13 0.72 2.55
C VAL A 6 -3.03 -0.32 2.30
N LEU A 7 -3.31 -1.29 1.42
CA LEU A 7 -2.33 -2.21 0.84
C LEU A 7 -2.11 -1.82 -0.62
N VAL A 8 -0.90 -1.42 -0.98
CA VAL A 8 -0.56 -1.03 -2.36
C VAL A 8 -0.12 -2.25 -3.16
N VAL A 9 -0.76 -2.50 -4.30
CA VAL A 9 -0.45 -3.65 -5.19
C VAL A 9 -0.20 -3.13 -6.59
N ASP A 10 1.01 -3.33 -7.09
CA ASP A 10 1.42 -2.89 -8.44
C ASP A 10 2.67 -3.70 -8.88
N ASP A 11 2.75 -4.05 -10.17
CA ASP A 11 3.82 -4.84 -10.77
C ASP A 11 5.07 -4.00 -11.11
N SER A 12 4.95 -2.67 -11.14
CA SER A 12 6.06 -1.74 -11.27
C SER A 12 6.60 -1.30 -9.89
N VAL A 13 7.87 -1.59 -9.65
CA VAL A 13 8.57 -1.14 -8.43
C VAL A 13 8.54 0.38 -8.28
N VAL A 14 8.68 1.11 -9.40
CA VAL A 14 8.71 2.58 -9.42
C VAL A 14 7.35 3.15 -9.05
N VAL A 15 6.27 2.65 -9.67
CA VAL A 15 4.91 3.12 -9.40
C VAL A 15 4.53 2.81 -7.95
N ARG A 16 4.79 1.59 -7.49
CA ARG A 16 4.54 1.21 -6.09
C ARG A 16 5.22 2.14 -5.09
N LYS A 17 6.46 2.55 -5.37
CA LYS A 17 7.21 3.50 -4.53
C LYS A 17 6.57 4.88 -4.53
N ILE A 18 6.27 5.44 -5.72
CA ILE A 18 5.63 6.76 -5.86
C ILE A 18 4.29 6.80 -5.13
N VAL A 19 3.42 5.81 -5.37
CA VAL A 19 2.10 5.72 -4.73
C VAL A 19 2.21 5.59 -3.22
N THR A 20 3.14 4.76 -2.73
CA THR A 20 3.39 4.60 -1.29
C THR A 20 3.83 5.91 -0.66
N ASP A 21 4.73 6.65 -1.29
CA ASP A 21 5.25 7.92 -0.77
C ASP A 21 4.16 9.00 -0.72
N ILE A 22 3.32 9.09 -1.77
CA ILE A 22 2.17 10.00 -1.80
C ILE A 22 1.17 9.66 -0.69
N LEU A 23 0.74 8.40 -0.59
CA LEU A 23 -0.23 7.97 0.42
C LEU A 23 0.31 8.14 1.84
N SER A 24 1.60 7.94 2.05
CA SER A 24 2.25 8.10 3.36
C SER A 24 2.36 9.56 3.81
N SER A 25 2.20 10.52 2.89
CA SER A 25 2.19 11.95 3.21
C SER A 25 0.85 12.42 3.80
N ASP A 26 -0.23 11.66 3.62
CA ASP A 26 -1.55 12.00 4.14
C ASP A 26 -1.70 11.49 5.60
N PRO A 27 -1.92 12.38 6.59
CA PRO A 27 -2.04 11.99 8.00
C PRO A 27 -3.26 11.10 8.30
N GLN A 28 -4.25 11.06 7.42
CA GLN A 28 -5.45 10.22 7.55
C GLN A 28 -5.25 8.80 7.02
N ILE A 29 -4.13 8.52 6.34
CA ILE A 29 -3.83 7.23 5.71
C ILE A 29 -2.71 6.51 6.47
N GLU A 30 -2.78 5.18 6.47
CA GLU A 30 -1.75 4.27 6.94
C GLU A 30 -1.48 3.24 5.83
N VAL A 31 -0.26 3.24 5.27
CA VAL A 31 0.15 2.18 4.34
C VAL A 31 0.50 0.94 5.17
N ALA A 32 -0.44 0.00 5.25
CA ALA A 32 -0.34 -1.22 6.05
C ALA A 32 0.49 -2.31 5.37
N GLY A 33 0.75 -2.18 4.07
CA GLY A 33 1.61 -3.10 3.34
C GLY A 33 1.77 -2.73 1.87
N ILE A 34 2.69 -3.45 1.23
CA ILE A 34 2.95 -3.38 -0.21
C ILE A 34 3.07 -4.80 -0.79
N ALA A 35 2.65 -4.99 -2.04
CA ALA A 35 2.77 -6.25 -2.76
C ALA A 35 3.12 -6.01 -4.24
N ALA A 36 3.83 -6.97 -4.84
CA ALA A 36 4.23 -6.91 -6.25
C ALA A 36 3.20 -7.52 -7.20
N ASN A 37 2.22 -8.25 -6.67
CA ASN A 37 1.14 -8.87 -7.44
C ASN A 37 0.00 -9.26 -6.48
N GLY A 38 -1.11 -9.75 -7.07
CA GLY A 38 -2.29 -10.15 -6.32
C GLY A 38 -2.07 -11.35 -5.39
N GLU A 39 -1.24 -12.33 -5.77
CA GLU A 39 -0.98 -13.51 -4.95
C GLU A 39 -0.30 -13.12 -3.62
N ILE A 40 0.77 -12.31 -3.69
CA ILE A 40 1.44 -11.77 -2.50
C ILE A 40 0.52 -10.86 -1.70
N ALA A 41 -0.36 -10.10 -2.37
CA ALA A 41 -1.31 -9.23 -1.70
C ALA A 41 -2.31 -10.02 -0.86
N LEU A 42 -2.89 -11.09 -1.40
CA LEU A 42 -3.84 -11.95 -0.69
C LEU A 42 -3.21 -12.58 0.56
N GLN A 43 -1.94 -12.99 0.50
CA GLN A 43 -1.20 -13.52 1.66
C GLN A 43 -0.99 -12.49 2.79
N LYS A 44 -1.14 -11.19 2.50
CA LYS A 44 -0.98 -10.09 3.47
C LYS A 44 -2.30 -9.62 4.08
N ILE A 45 -3.43 -10.13 3.60
CA ILE A 45 -4.75 -9.84 4.17
C ILE A 45 -5.00 -10.84 5.30
N PRO A 46 -5.25 -10.39 6.54
CA PRO A 46 -5.54 -11.26 7.68
C PRO A 46 -6.93 -11.90 7.61
#